data_AF-D3D737-F1
#
_entry.id   AF-D3D737-F1
#
_cell.length_a   1.000
_cell.length_b   1.000
_cell.length_c   1.000
_cell.angle_alpha   90.00
_cell.angle_beta   90.00
_cell.angle_gamma   90.00
#
_symmetry.space_group_name_H-M   'P 1'
#
loop_
_entity.id
_entity.type
_entity.pdbx_description
1 polymer ?
#
loop_
_entity_poly.entity_id
_entity_poly.type
_entity_poly.pdbx_seq_one_letter_code
_entity_poly.pdbx_strand_id
1 'polypeptide(L)'
;MQALVYDPDQPAGLRLAEAAEPVLAPDQALVEVRAISLNFGELAYRTGRAQPGQVHGWDAAGVVVAATEDGSGPATGTPVVTFGWTVPGRAAAPCPRRRWRRGAGLGRLGATEIVIGLADVTGSVYGVLDNVGGQQLADAFSLLERGGVALSIGKASGQPTTIDLERERHRSSGQRIEPFAMGSGLAEDLGYLVRLLDQGQLDPQIGWRGSWERAPEAAEALLSRRVAGKAVLDLPA
;
A
#
# COMPACT_ATOMS: atom_id res chain seq x y z
N MET A 1 -7.68 16.13 20.21
CA MET A 1 -8.49 15.53 19.13
C MET A 1 -8.77 14.06 19.41
N GLN A 2 -9.86 13.50 18.87
CA GLN A 2 -10.06 12.05 18.83
C GLN A 2 -9.21 11.43 17.72
N ALA A 3 -8.57 10.29 17.99
CA ALA A 3 -7.69 9.62 17.05
C ALA A 3 -7.78 8.09 17.18
N LEU A 4 -7.49 7.40 16.07
CA LEU A 4 -7.25 5.96 16.07
C LEU A 4 -5.79 5.73 16.46
N VAL A 5 -5.56 5.04 17.57
CA VAL A 5 -4.21 4.80 18.11
C VAL A 5 -3.87 3.31 18.15
N TYR A 6 -2.57 3.03 18.10
CA TYR A 6 -2.06 1.69 18.36
C TYR A 6 -2.20 1.34 19.85
N ASP A 7 -2.86 0.22 20.15
CA ASP A 7 -3.05 -0.30 21.49
C ASP A 7 -2.84 -1.83 21.46
N PRO A 8 -1.72 -2.36 21.96
CA PRO A 8 -1.38 -3.78 21.83
C PRO A 8 -2.36 -4.72 22.55
N ASP A 9 -3.11 -4.21 23.53
CA ASP A 9 -4.04 -4.99 24.35
C ASP A 9 -5.45 -5.07 23.73
N GLN A 10 -5.67 -4.41 22.59
CA GLN A 10 -6.96 -4.31 21.94
C GLN A 10 -7.10 -5.26 20.74
N PRO A 11 -8.33 -5.67 20.38
CA PRO A 11 -8.59 -6.44 19.18
C PRO A 11 -8.01 -5.76 17.94
N ALA A 12 -7.27 -6.53 17.15
CA ALA A 12 -6.54 -6.03 15.99
C ALA A 12 -5.61 -4.82 16.28
N GLY A 13 -5.22 -4.60 17.54
CA GLY A 13 -4.21 -3.64 17.97
C GLY A 13 -4.60 -2.16 17.85
N LEU A 14 -5.89 -1.84 17.78
CA LEU A 14 -6.38 -0.49 17.50
C LEU A 14 -7.49 -0.08 18.45
N ARG A 15 -7.51 1.19 18.84
CA ARG A 15 -8.57 1.78 19.67
C ARG A 15 -8.73 3.27 19.38
N LEU A 16 -9.93 3.80 19.57
CA LEU A 16 -10.16 5.24 19.61
C LEU A 16 -9.73 5.83 20.97
N ALA A 17 -8.95 6.90 20.93
CA ALA A 17 -8.46 7.60 22.11
C ALA A 17 -8.35 9.10 21.86
N GLU A 18 -8.29 9.88 22.94
CA GLU A 18 -7.87 11.26 22.85
C GLU A 18 -6.36 11.35 22.61
N ALA A 19 -5.98 12.18 21.65
CA ALA A 19 -4.61 12.56 21.34
C ALA A 19 -4.46 14.08 21.45
N ALA A 20 -3.22 14.54 21.71
CA ALA A 20 -2.90 15.95 21.70
C ALA A 20 -3.24 16.57 20.33
N GLU A 21 -3.70 17.82 20.32
CA GLU A 21 -3.81 18.57 19.08
C GLU A 21 -2.42 18.76 18.45
N PRO A 22 -2.28 18.63 17.12
CA PRO A 22 -1.01 18.81 16.45
C PRO A 22 -0.54 20.27 16.56
N VAL A 23 0.76 20.45 16.83
CA VAL A 23 1.42 21.76 16.79
C VAL A 23 2.09 21.88 15.42
N LEU A 24 1.68 22.85 14.62
CA LEU A 24 2.16 23.04 13.25
C LEU A 24 3.55 23.68 13.22
N ALA A 25 4.45 23.13 12.41
CA ALA A 25 5.64 23.84 11.95
C ALA A 25 5.30 24.78 10.77
N PRO A 26 6.17 25.75 10.43
CA PRO A 26 5.88 26.74 9.37
C PRO A 26 5.58 26.14 7.99
N ASP A 27 6.14 24.97 7.69
CA ASP A 27 5.99 24.21 6.45
C ASP A 27 4.85 23.16 6.51
N GLN A 28 4.01 23.20 7.56
CA GLN A 28 2.94 22.23 7.77
C GLN A 28 1.55 22.86 7.66
N ALA A 29 0.65 22.13 7.00
CA ALA A 29 -0.77 22.44 6.96
C ALA A 29 -1.55 21.51 7.89
N LEU A 30 -2.65 22.01 8.48
CA LEU A 30 -3.60 21.20 9.24
C LEU A 30 -4.73 20.74 8.33
N VAL A 31 -5.05 19.46 8.39
CA VAL A 31 -6.11 18.82 7.58
C VAL A 31 -7.20 18.29 8.50
N GLU A 32 -8.45 18.70 8.25
CA GLU A 32 -9.63 18.02 8.77
C GLU A 32 -9.82 16.73 7.98
N VAL A 33 -9.47 15.61 8.62
CA VAL A 33 -9.50 14.29 8.00
C VAL A 33 -10.95 13.78 7.94
N ARG A 34 -11.38 13.39 6.74
CA ARG A 34 -12.73 12.85 6.48
C ARG A 34 -12.73 11.36 6.21
N ALA A 35 -11.63 10.83 5.70
CA ALA A 35 -11.45 9.40 5.52
C ALA A 35 -9.98 9.01 5.69
N ILE A 36 -9.74 7.79 6.17
CA ILE A 36 -8.42 7.16 6.22
C ILE A 36 -8.46 5.77 5.59
N SER A 37 -7.33 5.27 5.11
CA SER A 37 -7.22 3.86 4.68
C SER A 37 -6.30 3.07 5.59
N LEU A 38 -6.74 1.85 5.96
CA LEU A 38 -5.90 0.91 6.67
C LEU A 38 -4.97 0.19 5.70
N ASN A 39 -3.68 0.13 6.04
CA ASN A 39 -2.67 -0.56 5.25
C ASN A 39 -2.26 -1.89 5.90
N PHE A 40 -2.20 -2.97 5.11
CA PHE A 40 -1.82 -4.29 5.63
C PHE A 40 -0.43 -4.26 6.27
N GLY A 41 0.53 -3.56 5.65
CA GLY A 41 1.89 -3.44 6.17
C GLY A 41 1.95 -2.72 7.51
N GLU A 42 1.11 -1.69 7.68
CA GLU A 42 0.99 -0.95 8.93
C GLU A 42 0.44 -1.84 10.06
N LEU A 43 -0.62 -2.62 9.78
CA LEU A 43 -1.23 -3.49 10.79
C LEU A 43 -0.38 -4.73 11.11
N ALA A 44 0.14 -5.41 10.09
CA ALA A 44 0.81 -6.69 10.24
C ALA A 44 2.22 -6.57 10.84
N TYR A 45 2.87 -5.42 10.69
CA TYR A 45 4.28 -5.23 11.06
C TYR A 45 4.51 -4.16 12.12
N ARG A 46 3.45 -3.74 12.83
CA ARG A 46 3.53 -2.74 13.91
C ARG A 46 4.26 -3.21 15.17
N THR A 47 4.24 -4.51 15.48
CA THR A 47 4.88 -5.02 16.70
C THR A 47 6.39 -4.75 16.64
N GLY A 48 6.89 -3.98 17.62
CA GLY A 48 8.30 -3.54 17.66
C GLY A 48 8.61 -2.33 16.77
N ARG A 49 7.63 -1.77 16.05
CA ARG A 49 7.77 -0.53 15.25
C ARG A 49 6.91 0.60 15.79
N ALA A 50 5.66 0.32 16.13
CA ALA A 50 4.73 1.30 16.67
C ALA A 50 4.82 1.34 18.20
N GLN A 51 4.70 2.55 18.75
CA GLN A 51 4.63 2.76 20.20
C GLN A 51 3.16 2.75 20.66
N PRO A 52 2.81 2.13 21.80
CA PRO A 52 1.47 2.25 22.35
C PRO A 52 1.04 3.72 22.47
N GLY A 53 -0.17 4.05 22.01
CA GLY A 53 -0.69 5.42 21.94
C GLY A 53 -0.30 6.19 20.66
N GLN A 54 0.57 5.65 19.80
CA GLN A 54 0.90 6.28 18.52
C GLN A 54 -0.33 6.35 17.61
N VAL A 55 -0.59 7.52 17.04
CA VAL A 55 -1.66 7.74 16.06
C VAL A 55 -1.38 6.91 14.79
N HIS A 56 -2.41 6.21 14.35
CA HIS A 56 -2.39 5.33 13.19
C HIS A 56 -2.75 6.09 11.91
N GLY A 57 -2.23 5.63 10.76
CA GLY A 57 -2.64 6.06 9.43
C GLY A 57 -1.49 6.47 8.54
N TRP A 58 -1.30 5.75 7.43
CA TRP A 58 -0.42 6.18 6.33
C TRP A 58 -1.15 6.98 5.25
N ASP A 59 -2.45 6.74 5.07
CA ASP A 59 -3.25 7.33 4.01
C ASP A 59 -4.44 8.09 4.61
N ALA A 60 -4.64 9.35 4.24
CA ALA A 60 -5.81 10.13 4.63
C ALA A 60 -6.33 10.99 3.47
N ALA A 61 -7.61 11.35 3.53
CA ALA A 61 -8.25 12.32 2.66
C ALA A 61 -9.07 13.30 3.51
N GLY A 62 -8.99 14.59 3.16
CA GLY A 62 -9.58 15.64 3.98
C GLY A 62 -9.52 17.01 3.32
N VAL A 63 -9.73 18.04 4.13
CA VAL A 63 -9.69 19.44 3.69
C VAL A 63 -8.70 20.21 4.55
N VAL A 64 -7.90 21.08 3.94
CA VAL A 64 -6.99 21.97 4.67
C VAL A 64 -7.81 22.96 5.49
N VAL A 65 -7.62 22.99 6.81
CA VAL A 65 -8.26 23.94 7.73
C VAL A 65 -7.31 25.02 8.22
N ALA A 66 -5.99 24.76 8.18
CA ALA A 66 -4.96 25.78 8.31
C ALA A 66 -3.86 25.52 7.27
N ALA A 67 -3.56 26.54 6.45
CA ALA A 67 -2.47 26.47 5.47
C ALA A 67 -1.10 26.59 6.16
N THR A 68 -0.04 26.28 5.40
CA THR A 68 1.35 26.50 5.81
C THR A 68 1.63 27.98 6.06
N GLU A 69 2.40 28.29 7.11
CA GLU A 69 2.79 29.68 7.41
C GLU A 69 3.71 30.26 6.33
N ASP A 70 4.58 29.43 5.75
CA ASP A 70 5.53 29.84 4.70
C ASP A 70 4.91 30.00 3.30
N GLY A 71 3.62 29.67 3.16
CA GLY A 71 2.86 29.74 1.90
C GLY A 71 3.25 28.69 0.85
N SER A 72 4.06 27.68 1.19
CA SER A 72 4.48 26.62 0.27
C SER A 72 3.38 25.59 -0.03
N GLY A 73 2.40 25.47 0.87
CA GLY A 73 1.35 24.47 0.83
C GLY A 73 0.01 24.93 0.25
N PRO A 74 -0.95 24.00 0.16
CA PRO A 74 -2.30 24.28 -0.32
C PRO A 74 -3.03 25.27 0.61
N ALA A 75 -3.89 26.12 0.01
CA ALA A 75 -4.70 27.07 0.75
C ALA A 75 -5.79 26.37 1.59
N THR A 76 -6.24 27.04 2.66
CA THR A 76 -7.43 26.61 3.43
C THR A 76 -8.63 26.38 2.51
N GLY A 77 -9.36 25.30 2.74
CA GLY A 77 -10.48 24.84 1.93
C GLY A 77 -10.09 23.88 0.78
N THR A 78 -8.79 23.69 0.52
CA THR A 78 -8.33 22.78 -0.53
C THR A 78 -8.57 21.32 -0.11
N PRO A 79 -9.26 20.50 -0.94
CA PRO A 79 -9.33 19.06 -0.72
C PRO A 79 -7.96 18.43 -1.00
N VAL A 80 -7.50 17.58 -0.09
CA VAL A 80 -6.18 16.95 -0.17
C VAL A 80 -6.25 15.47 0.14
N VAL A 81 -5.33 14.72 -0.45
CA VAL A 81 -5.00 13.35 -0.05
C VAL A 81 -3.56 13.37 0.48
N THR A 82 -3.32 12.61 1.54
CA THR A 82 -2.02 12.52 2.19
C THR A 82 -1.46 11.12 2.05
N PHE A 83 -0.15 11.05 2.07
CA PHE A 83 0.61 9.82 2.13
C PHE A 83 1.77 10.04 3.10
N GLY A 84 1.92 9.20 4.11
CA GLY A 84 2.92 9.37 5.16
C GLY A 84 3.43 8.05 5.73
N TRP A 85 4.75 7.93 5.89
CA TRP A 85 5.42 6.81 6.55
C TRP A 85 6.00 7.28 7.89
N THR A 86 5.20 7.39 8.94
CA THR A 86 5.74 7.63 10.28
C THR A 86 6.15 6.30 10.93
N VAL A 87 7.32 5.77 10.53
CA VAL A 87 8.27 5.05 11.41
C VAL A 87 9.66 4.93 10.74
N PRO A 88 10.78 5.26 11.44
CA PRO A 88 12.13 4.98 10.97
C PRO A 88 12.45 3.50 11.11
N GLY A 89 12.86 2.85 10.02
CA GLY A 89 13.41 1.50 10.06
C GLY A 89 12.75 0.53 9.10
N ARG A 90 13.48 0.21 8.02
CA ARG A 90 13.17 -0.89 7.11
C ARG A 90 12.98 -2.18 7.90
N ALA A 91 11.86 -2.87 7.69
CA ALA A 91 11.83 -4.30 7.96
C ALA A 91 10.89 -5.03 6.99
N ALA A 92 11.38 -6.15 6.47
CA ALA A 92 10.63 -7.15 5.72
C ALA A 92 10.27 -8.28 6.69
N ALA A 93 9.03 -8.78 6.61
CA ALA A 93 8.57 -9.89 7.43
C ALA A 93 7.65 -10.83 6.63
N PRO A 94 7.68 -12.14 6.91
CA PRO A 94 6.95 -13.15 6.15
C PRO A 94 5.43 -12.99 6.27
N CYS A 95 4.73 -13.07 5.15
CA CYS A 95 3.28 -13.16 5.05
C CYS A 95 2.86 -14.64 4.92
N PRO A 96 1.95 -15.15 5.76
CA PRO A 96 1.42 -16.50 5.61
C PRO A 96 0.59 -16.64 4.31
N ARG A 97 0.75 -17.79 3.65
CA ARG A 97 0.00 -18.19 2.46
C ARG A 97 -1.41 -18.65 2.85
N ARG A 98 -2.46 -17.92 2.46
CA ARG A 98 -3.84 -18.45 2.43
C ARG A 98 -4.56 -18.05 1.14
N ARG A 99 -5.23 -19.03 0.53
CA ARG A 99 -5.93 -18.98 -0.77
C ARG A 99 -7.20 -18.14 -0.66
N TRP A 100 -7.21 -17.01 -1.35
CA TRP A 100 -8.42 -16.25 -1.69
C TRP A 100 -8.75 -16.44 -3.17
N ARG A 101 -10.02 -16.32 -3.55
CA ARG A 101 -10.50 -16.24 -4.94
C ARG A 101 -10.03 -14.92 -5.60
N ARG A 102 -8.72 -14.71 -5.72
CA ARG A 102 -8.10 -13.43 -6.16
C ARG A 102 -8.33 -13.08 -7.63
N GLY A 103 -8.78 -14.00 -8.47
CA GLY A 103 -9.04 -13.73 -9.89
C GLY A 103 -10.39 -13.04 -10.16
N ALA A 104 -11.33 -13.06 -9.21
CA ALA A 104 -12.66 -12.54 -9.44
C ALA A 104 -12.62 -11.01 -9.66
N GLY A 105 -13.15 -10.55 -10.79
CA GLY A 105 -13.21 -9.12 -11.13
C GLY A 105 -12.00 -8.59 -11.88
N LEU A 106 -10.85 -9.26 -11.89
CA LEU A 106 -9.64 -8.77 -12.59
C LEU A 106 -9.87 -8.61 -14.11
N GLY A 107 -10.65 -9.49 -14.73
CA GLY A 107 -10.99 -9.36 -16.15
C GLY A 107 -11.80 -8.09 -16.46
N ARG A 108 -12.64 -7.63 -15.51
CA ARG A 108 -13.35 -6.36 -15.64
C ARG A 108 -12.44 -5.13 -15.47
N LEU A 109 -11.30 -5.31 -14.79
CA LEU A 109 -10.25 -4.29 -14.66
C LEU A 109 -9.27 -4.29 -15.83
N GLY A 110 -9.52 -5.11 -16.87
CA GLY A 110 -8.69 -5.17 -18.07
C GLY A 110 -7.59 -6.23 -18.04
N ALA A 111 -7.56 -7.13 -17.05
CA ALA A 111 -6.63 -8.26 -17.08
C ALA A 111 -6.92 -9.16 -18.29
N THR A 112 -5.98 -9.22 -19.23
CA THR A 112 -6.07 -10.06 -20.43
C THR A 112 -5.98 -11.54 -20.09
N GLU A 113 -5.19 -11.89 -19.08
CA GLU A 113 -4.99 -13.26 -18.62
C GLU A 113 -4.95 -13.30 -17.09
N ILE A 114 -5.57 -14.33 -16.50
CA ILE A 114 -5.57 -14.56 -15.05
C ILE A 114 -5.13 -15.99 -14.80
N VAL A 115 -3.96 -16.13 -14.19
CA VAL A 115 -3.35 -17.44 -13.89
C VAL A 115 -3.20 -17.65 -12.40
N ILE A 116 -3.19 -18.91 -11.97
CA ILE A 116 -2.94 -19.31 -10.58
C ILE A 116 -1.57 -19.98 -10.53
N GLY A 117 -0.55 -19.19 -10.22
CA GLY A 117 0.85 -19.61 -10.35
C GLY A 117 1.36 -19.45 -11.77
N LEU A 118 2.65 -19.71 -11.97
CA LEU A 118 3.35 -19.46 -13.23
C LEU A 118 3.69 -20.74 -14.01
N ALA A 119 3.31 -21.91 -13.51
CA ALA A 119 3.67 -23.20 -14.11
C ALA A 119 3.14 -23.35 -15.55
N ASP A 120 1.95 -22.82 -15.82
CA ASP A 120 1.27 -22.92 -17.12
C ASP A 120 1.45 -21.66 -17.98
N VAL A 121 2.21 -20.66 -17.50
CA VAL A 121 2.48 -19.43 -18.26
C VAL A 121 3.62 -19.72 -19.24
N THR A 122 3.30 -19.66 -20.53
CA THR A 122 4.26 -19.96 -21.60
C THR A 122 4.67 -18.73 -22.41
N GLY A 123 3.94 -17.63 -22.30
CA GLY A 123 4.27 -16.36 -22.95
C GLY A 123 5.37 -15.60 -22.21
N SER A 124 6.22 -14.90 -22.97
CA SER A 124 7.18 -13.95 -22.40
C SER A 124 6.50 -12.62 -22.06
N VAL A 125 7.06 -11.90 -21.09
CA VAL A 125 6.60 -10.57 -20.68
C VAL A 125 7.74 -9.56 -20.66
N TYR A 126 7.45 -8.31 -20.97
CA TYR A 126 8.42 -7.23 -20.87
C TYR A 126 8.67 -6.80 -19.42
N GLY A 127 7.60 -6.73 -18.61
CA GLY A 127 7.64 -6.17 -17.26
C GLY A 127 6.98 -7.07 -16.23
N VAL A 128 7.59 -7.17 -15.04
CA VAL A 128 7.03 -7.88 -13.88
C VAL A 128 6.97 -6.91 -12.70
N LEU A 129 5.80 -6.78 -12.08
CA LEU A 129 5.62 -6.06 -10.81
C LEU A 129 5.40 -7.08 -9.69
N ASP A 130 6.42 -7.30 -8.86
CA ASP A 130 6.38 -8.35 -7.85
C ASP A 130 6.29 -7.81 -6.42
N ASN A 131 5.30 -8.30 -5.69
CA ASN A 131 5.09 -8.02 -4.27
C ASN A 131 5.36 -9.26 -3.39
N VAL A 132 5.68 -10.42 -3.99
CA VAL A 132 5.72 -11.71 -3.29
C VAL A 132 7.16 -12.14 -2.98
N GLY A 133 8.09 -12.01 -3.91
CA GLY A 133 9.45 -12.50 -3.81
C GLY A 133 9.54 -14.03 -3.77
N GLY A 134 10.71 -14.55 -3.44
CA GLY A 134 10.98 -15.99 -3.35
C GLY A 134 10.97 -16.66 -4.72
N GLN A 135 10.58 -17.94 -4.77
CA GLN A 135 10.55 -18.71 -6.01
C GLN A 135 9.66 -18.07 -7.09
N GLN A 136 8.56 -17.42 -6.70
CA GLN A 136 7.65 -16.78 -7.66
C GLN A 136 8.33 -15.65 -8.45
N LEU A 137 9.21 -14.88 -7.80
CA LEU A 137 9.98 -13.85 -8.48
C LEU A 137 11.05 -14.46 -9.40
N ALA A 138 11.69 -15.56 -8.98
CA ALA A 138 12.66 -16.25 -9.82
C ALA A 138 11.99 -16.86 -11.08
N ASP A 139 10.82 -17.47 -10.91
CA ASP A 139 10.02 -18.00 -12.02
C ASP A 139 9.57 -16.87 -12.95
N ALA A 140 9.08 -15.75 -12.40
CA ALA A 140 8.68 -14.59 -13.19
C ALA A 140 9.85 -13.94 -13.94
N PHE A 141 11.04 -13.87 -13.32
CA PHE A 141 12.25 -13.38 -13.97
C PHE A 141 12.61 -14.25 -15.19
N SER A 142 12.39 -15.57 -15.11
CA SER A 142 12.63 -16.51 -16.21
C SER A 142 11.67 -16.32 -17.39
N LEU A 143 10.56 -15.59 -17.22
CA LEU A 143 9.59 -15.26 -18.26
C LEU A 143 9.90 -13.92 -18.96
N LEU A 144 10.89 -13.16 -18.48
CA LEU A 144 11.23 -11.88 -19.07
C LEU A 144 11.78 -12.05 -20.49
N GLU A 145 11.30 -11.25 -21.42
CA GLU A 145 11.93 -11.16 -22.74
C GLU A 145 13.25 -10.36 -22.70
N ARG A 146 13.93 -10.28 -23.84
CA ARG A 146 15.18 -9.52 -23.97
C ARG A 146 14.95 -8.06 -23.59
N GLY A 147 15.74 -7.57 -22.63
CA GLY A 147 15.63 -6.19 -22.14
C GLY A 147 14.52 -5.95 -21.12
N GLY A 148 13.73 -6.98 -20.77
CA GLY A 148 12.66 -6.86 -19.80
C GLY A 148 13.13 -6.60 -18.37
N VAL A 149 12.22 -6.16 -17.52
CA VAL A 149 12.50 -5.76 -16.13
C VAL A 149 11.53 -6.37 -15.14
N ALA A 150 12.07 -6.89 -14.04
CA ALA A 150 11.31 -7.25 -12.85
C ALA A 150 11.54 -6.22 -11.73
N LEU A 151 10.46 -5.55 -11.31
CA LEU A 151 10.45 -4.66 -10.16
C LEU A 151 10.08 -5.45 -8.91
N SER A 152 11.05 -5.60 -8.00
CA SER A 152 10.86 -6.20 -6.68
C SER A 152 10.34 -5.14 -5.71
N ILE A 153 9.01 -5.01 -5.61
CA ILE A 153 8.30 -4.05 -4.75
C ILE A 153 8.22 -4.55 -3.31
N GLY A 154 7.98 -5.85 -3.13
CA GLY A 154 7.73 -6.44 -1.81
C GLY A 154 8.16 -7.89 -1.70
N LYS A 155 8.33 -8.36 -0.45
CA LYS A 155 8.76 -9.73 -0.13
C LYS A 155 7.72 -10.44 0.73
N ALA A 156 6.47 -10.49 0.27
CA ALA A 156 5.40 -11.10 1.05
C ALA A 156 5.69 -12.57 1.42
N SER A 157 6.38 -13.35 0.60
CA SER A 157 6.76 -14.74 0.95
C SER A 157 7.70 -14.83 2.17
N GLY A 158 8.46 -13.77 2.47
CA GLY A 158 9.58 -13.79 3.41
C GLY A 158 10.79 -14.61 2.96
N GLN A 159 10.68 -15.37 1.87
CA GLN A 159 11.71 -16.28 1.37
C GLN A 159 12.71 -15.55 0.48
N PRO A 160 14.02 -15.83 0.59
CA PRO A 160 14.99 -15.29 -0.36
C PRO A 160 14.64 -15.70 -1.79
N THR A 161 14.89 -14.79 -2.74
CA THR A 161 14.76 -15.07 -4.17
C THR A 161 16.11 -15.58 -4.67
N THR A 162 16.15 -16.80 -5.20
CA THR A 162 17.37 -17.40 -5.76
C THR A 162 17.21 -17.51 -7.28
N ILE A 163 18.11 -16.89 -8.03
CA ILE A 163 18.13 -16.90 -9.50
C ILE A 163 19.45 -17.52 -9.95
N ASP A 164 19.39 -18.54 -10.82
CA ASP A 164 20.57 -19.11 -11.46
C ASP A 164 20.93 -18.28 -12.70
N LEU A 165 21.86 -17.34 -12.52
CA LEU A 165 22.23 -16.39 -13.57
C LEU A 165 22.89 -17.06 -14.78
N GLU A 166 23.56 -18.20 -14.61
CA GLU A 166 24.14 -18.93 -15.75
C GLU A 166 23.05 -19.57 -16.59
N ARG A 167 22.05 -20.18 -15.96
CA ARG A 167 20.86 -20.68 -16.65
C ARG A 167 20.11 -19.56 -17.38
N GLU A 168 19.91 -18.42 -16.74
CA GLU A 168 19.18 -17.30 -17.35
C GLU A 168 19.96 -16.65 -18.51
N ARG A 169 21.29 -16.54 -18.39
CA ARG A 169 22.18 -16.07 -19.48
C ARG A 169 22.04 -16.88 -20.76
N HIS A 170 21.76 -18.18 -20.66
CA HIS A 170 21.53 -19.06 -21.81
C HIS A 170 20.12 -18.96 -22.39
N ARG A 171 19.15 -18.43 -21.64
CA ARG A 171 17.75 -18.26 -22.08
C ARG A 171 17.54 -16.96 -22.85
N SER A 172 18.03 -15.86 -22.30
CA SER A 172 17.85 -14.52 -22.86
C SER A 172 18.93 -13.58 -22.34
N SER A 173 18.97 -12.36 -22.86
CA SER A 173 20.01 -11.37 -22.54
C SER A 173 19.39 -10.05 -22.15
N GLY A 174 20.04 -9.32 -21.25
CA GLY A 174 19.67 -7.93 -20.92
C GLY A 174 18.44 -7.78 -20.02
N GLN A 175 17.91 -8.87 -19.47
CA GLN A 175 16.90 -8.83 -18.42
C GLN A 175 17.47 -8.17 -17.16
N ARG A 176 16.62 -7.46 -16.42
CA ARG A 176 17.01 -6.72 -15.21
C ARG A 176 16.07 -7.04 -14.07
N ILE A 177 16.61 -7.02 -12.86
CA ILE A 177 15.83 -7.05 -11.63
C ILE A 177 16.22 -5.85 -10.78
N GLU A 178 15.22 -5.07 -10.36
CA GLU A 178 15.44 -3.82 -9.64
C GLU A 178 14.60 -3.80 -8.36
N PRO A 179 15.20 -3.52 -7.19
CA PRO A 179 14.43 -3.26 -6.00
C PRO A 179 13.66 -1.96 -6.16
N PHE A 180 12.34 -2.01 -6.09
CA PHE A 180 11.52 -0.80 -6.09
C PHE A 180 11.36 -0.30 -4.66
N ALA A 181 11.68 0.98 -4.47
CA ALA A 181 11.34 1.73 -3.27
C ALA A 181 10.69 3.04 -3.73
N MET A 182 9.67 3.47 -3.00
CA MET A 182 9.08 4.78 -3.24
C MET A 182 10.14 5.87 -3.05
N GLY A 183 10.30 6.70 -4.07
CA GLY A 183 11.25 7.80 -4.10
C GLY A 183 10.62 9.12 -3.66
N SER A 184 11.32 10.21 -3.99
CA SER A 184 10.77 11.56 -3.94
C SER A 184 9.79 11.81 -5.11
N GLY A 185 9.05 12.91 -5.09
CA GLY A 185 8.11 13.27 -6.17
C GLY A 185 6.72 12.65 -6.07
N LEU A 186 6.39 11.97 -4.97
CA LEU A 186 5.10 11.31 -4.76
C LEU A 186 3.87 12.22 -4.96
N ALA A 187 4.01 13.54 -4.73
CA ALA A 187 2.91 14.48 -4.94
C ALA A 187 2.47 14.54 -6.41
N GLU A 188 3.40 14.52 -7.36
CA GLU A 188 3.09 14.55 -8.80
C GLU A 188 2.42 13.24 -9.23
N ASP A 189 2.94 12.11 -8.77
CA ASP A 189 2.39 10.78 -9.02
C ASP A 189 0.97 10.64 -8.43
N LEU A 190 0.78 11.06 -7.17
CA LEU A 190 -0.54 11.06 -6.54
C LEU A 190 -1.51 11.99 -7.28
N GLY A 191 -1.05 13.18 -7.68
CA GLY A 191 -1.84 14.10 -8.51
C GLY A 191 -2.26 13.47 -9.84
N TYR A 192 -1.40 12.68 -10.46
CA TYR A 192 -1.74 11.91 -11.65
C TYR A 192 -2.81 10.85 -11.38
N LEU A 193 -2.66 10.07 -10.31
CA LEU A 193 -3.63 9.03 -9.92
C LEU A 193 -5.01 9.63 -9.56
N VAL A 194 -5.03 10.76 -8.84
CA VAL A 194 -6.28 11.48 -8.52
C VAL A 194 -6.97 11.95 -9.80
N ARG A 195 -6.22 12.43 -10.80
CA ARG A 195 -6.78 12.82 -12.09
C ARG A 195 -7.41 11.62 -12.82
N LEU A 196 -6.77 10.45 -12.78
CA LEU A 196 -7.36 9.25 -13.37
C LEU A 196 -8.63 8.81 -12.65
N LEU A 197 -8.69 8.94 -11.32
CA LEU A 197 -9.89 8.68 -10.52
C LEU A 197 -11.03 9.62 -10.92
N ASP A 198 -10.74 10.93 -10.98
CA ASP A 198 -11.72 11.97 -11.36
C ASP A 198 -12.27 11.74 -12.78
N GLN A 199 -11.41 11.30 -13.71
CA GLN A 199 -11.80 10.96 -15.08
C GLN A 199 -12.48 9.59 -15.22
N GLY A 200 -12.66 8.84 -14.12
CA GLY A 200 -13.24 7.49 -14.15
C GLY A 200 -12.37 6.45 -14.86
N GLN A 201 -11.07 6.74 -15.05
CA GLN A 201 -10.10 5.86 -15.70
C GLN A 201 -9.37 4.94 -14.72
N LEU A 202 -9.49 5.20 -13.42
CA LEU A 202 -8.96 4.37 -12.35
C LEU A 202 -10.09 3.96 -11.41
N ASP A 203 -10.13 2.67 -11.06
CA ASP A 203 -11.02 2.17 -10.02
C ASP A 203 -10.20 1.99 -8.73
N PRO A 204 -10.55 2.67 -7.62
CA PRO A 204 -9.78 2.59 -6.36
C PRO A 204 -9.95 1.24 -5.64
N GLN A 205 -10.87 0.39 -6.09
CA GLN A 205 -11.13 -0.95 -5.55
C GLN A 205 -11.36 -0.94 -4.04
N ILE A 206 -12.33 -0.15 -3.56
CA ILE A 206 -12.67 -0.12 -2.13
C ILE A 206 -13.47 -1.38 -1.79
N GLY A 207 -12.82 -2.32 -1.10
CA GLY A 207 -13.40 -3.61 -0.72
C GLY A 207 -14.09 -3.62 0.64
N TRP A 208 -13.78 -2.64 1.49
CA TRP A 208 -14.40 -2.45 2.79
C TRP A 208 -14.50 -0.95 3.06
N ARG A 209 -15.69 -0.47 3.44
CA ARG A 209 -15.92 0.92 3.85
C ARG A 209 -16.89 0.97 5.03
N GLY A 210 -16.60 1.81 6.01
CA GLY A 210 -17.49 2.02 7.15
C GLY A 210 -16.95 3.08 8.12
N SER A 211 -17.71 3.35 9.18
CA SER A 211 -17.29 4.27 10.26
C SER A 211 -15.95 3.84 10.87
N TRP A 212 -15.12 4.81 11.23
CA TRP A 212 -13.87 4.61 11.95
C TRP A 212 -14.02 3.90 13.31
N GLU A 213 -15.22 3.90 13.91
CA GLU A 213 -15.54 3.12 15.11
C GLU A 213 -15.43 1.61 14.87
N ARG A 214 -15.58 1.18 13.62
CA ARG A 214 -15.43 -0.21 13.17
C ARG A 214 -13.99 -0.52 12.72
N ALA A 215 -13.02 0.32 13.06
CA ALA A 215 -11.61 0.09 12.73
C ALA A 215 -11.09 -1.31 13.16
N PRO A 216 -11.43 -1.86 14.34
CA PRO A 216 -11.01 -3.22 14.71
C PRO A 216 -11.53 -4.29 13.74
N GLU A 217 -12.78 -4.17 13.30
CA GLU A 217 -13.40 -5.09 12.33
C GLU A 217 -12.72 -5.00 10.95
N ALA A 218 -12.48 -3.77 10.47
CA ALA A 218 -11.78 -3.52 9.23
C ALA A 218 -10.36 -4.10 9.25
N ALA A 219 -9.65 -3.87 10.34
CA ALA A 219 -8.29 -4.37 10.55
C ALA A 219 -8.26 -5.90 10.59
N GLU A 220 -9.21 -6.53 11.29
CA GLU A 220 -9.31 -7.99 11.30
C GLU A 220 -9.63 -8.55 9.90
N ALA A 221 -10.57 -7.92 9.18
CA ALA A 221 -10.90 -8.30 7.81
C ALA A 221 -9.69 -8.16 6.87
N LEU A 222 -8.88 -7.10 7.03
CA LEU A 222 -7.67 -6.89 6.24
C LEU A 222 -6.57 -7.90 6.58
N LEU A 223 -6.31 -8.14 7.87
CA LEU A 223 -5.31 -9.09 8.37
C LEU A 223 -5.67 -10.54 7.99
N SER A 224 -6.95 -10.90 8.08
CA SER A 224 -7.47 -12.20 7.64
C SER A 224 -7.62 -12.31 6.12
N ARG A 225 -7.29 -11.23 5.37
CA ARG A 225 -7.31 -11.15 3.91
C ARG A 225 -8.71 -11.28 3.28
N ARG A 226 -9.76 -10.97 4.04
CA ARG A 226 -11.18 -10.95 3.60
C ARG A 226 -11.54 -9.76 2.72
N VAL A 227 -10.75 -8.69 2.74
CA VAL A 227 -10.98 -7.47 1.96
C VAL A 227 -10.32 -7.60 0.58
N ALA A 228 -11.12 -7.47 -0.47
CA ALA A 228 -10.63 -7.35 -1.84
C ALA A 228 -10.40 -5.87 -2.18
N GLY A 229 -9.14 -5.42 -2.11
CA GLY A 229 -8.76 -4.04 -2.37
C GLY A 229 -8.54 -3.24 -1.08
N LYS A 230 -8.94 -1.96 -1.07
CA LYS A 230 -8.69 -1.02 0.04
C LYS A 230 -9.76 -1.10 1.13
N ALA A 231 -9.34 -0.97 2.39
CA ALA A 231 -10.22 -0.78 3.54
C ALA A 231 -10.20 0.70 3.93
N VAL A 232 -11.35 1.37 3.85
CA VAL A 232 -11.50 2.82 4.06
C VAL A 232 -12.41 3.08 5.26
N LEU A 233 -11.95 3.90 6.19
CA LEU A 233 -12.70 4.32 7.36
C LEU A 233 -13.18 5.76 7.16
N ASP A 234 -14.48 6.00 7.32
CA ASP A 234 -15.08 7.33 7.31
C ASP A 234 -15.04 7.93 8.72
N LEU A 235 -14.56 9.18 8.83
CA LEU A 235 -14.55 9.93 10.07
C LEU A 235 -15.80 10.82 10.14
N PRO A 236 -16.31 11.10 11.35
CA PRO A 236 -17.38 12.08 11.52
C PRO A 236 -16.92 13.46 11.04
N ALA A 237 -17.86 14.18 10.43
CA ALA A 237 -17.67 15.58 10.02
C ALA A 237 -17.66 16.53 11.21
#